data_AF-A0A958B8X5-F1
#
_entry.id   AF-A0A958B8X5-F1
#
_cell.length_a   1.000
_cell.length_b   1.000
_cell.length_c   1.000
_cell.angle_alpha   90.00
_cell.angle_beta   90.00
_cell.angle_gamma   90.00
#
_symmetry.space_group_name_H-M   'P 1'
#
loop_
_entity.id
_entity.type
_entity.pdbx_description
1 polymer ?
#
loop_
_entity_poly.entity_id
_entity_poly.type
_entity_poly.pdbx_seq_one_letter_code
_entity_poly.pdbx_strand_id
1 'polypeptide(L)'
;MKTLKLAVLTVILSLSWYATVTAKQPFTVIIHDASQLARGVITFEVLTIGSDKNPGYAIDNTGSVVTNYDSFRDVKKFGLGYTAINSTGSALFLDYNFGIKSTVSANGGYEVDEHEFLAFENGELWYLIYDERPPNASEIAAGVPMTATFVSTIIQAQNDAGNTIFEWVDSEHLDVSQSLVNIANNRVDFCHGNSLALDFDNNVLLSCRNFGLIKIERSSGAVLWILAGNDNQFTGFTDIAYQHDFRPLLLERDTNTAERGIYGVFDDHESRGLVLEINQTSLVVTNTQVVTAGVETASFITGSFEQLPNGNFVICWGSNALWGATRDEPRLNDLAITEHNAAGDVLLEIHYPDPAFCYRARKFTPVQGTLFPMVWQ
;
A
#
# COMPACT_ATOMS: atom_id res chain seq x y z
N MET A 1 -84.08 -3.62 26.27
CA MET A 1 -82.85 -2.79 26.19
C MET A 1 -81.65 -3.59 26.65
N LYS A 2 -80.79 -4.02 25.72
CA LYS A 2 -79.31 -4.02 25.81
C LYS A 2 -78.78 -4.77 24.58
N THR A 3 -78.29 -3.99 23.63
CA THR A 3 -77.72 -4.35 22.34
C THR A 3 -76.33 -4.96 22.53
N LEU A 4 -76.09 -6.13 21.94
CA LEU A 4 -74.77 -6.74 21.82
C LEU A 4 -74.04 -6.06 20.65
N LYS A 5 -72.99 -5.27 20.92
CA LYS A 5 -72.13 -4.71 19.87
C LYS A 5 -71.03 -5.71 19.53
N LEU A 6 -71.03 -6.18 18.29
CA LEU A 6 -69.97 -6.96 17.66
C LEU A 6 -68.80 -6.02 17.36
N ALA A 7 -67.65 -6.22 18.00
CA ALA A 7 -66.43 -5.48 17.69
C ALA A 7 -65.71 -6.20 16.53
N VAL A 8 -65.67 -5.56 15.36
CA VAL A 8 -64.86 -6.00 14.22
C VAL A 8 -63.42 -5.58 14.51
N LEU A 9 -62.54 -6.55 14.74
CA LEU A 9 -61.10 -6.33 14.89
C LEU A 9 -60.49 -6.25 13.48
N THR A 10 -60.28 -5.03 12.97
CA THR A 10 -59.55 -4.80 11.73
C THR A 10 -58.05 -5.03 12.00
N VAL A 11 -57.51 -6.16 11.55
CA VAL A 11 -56.07 -6.42 11.52
C VAL A 11 -55.47 -5.57 10.40
N ILE A 12 -54.82 -4.46 10.76
CA ILE A 12 -53.98 -3.69 9.84
C ILE A 12 -52.63 -4.43 9.78
N LEU A 13 -52.43 -5.23 8.73
CA LEU A 13 -51.11 -5.73 8.35
C LEU A 13 -50.31 -4.55 7.79
N SER A 14 -49.50 -3.90 8.63
CA SER A 14 -48.48 -2.98 8.15
C SER A 14 -47.37 -3.80 7.48
N LEU A 15 -47.39 -3.90 6.15
CA LEU A 15 -46.21 -4.27 5.39
C LEU A 15 -45.19 -3.12 5.51
N SER A 16 -44.24 -3.25 6.43
CA SER A 16 -43.02 -2.46 6.40
C SER A 16 -42.17 -2.96 5.24
N TRP A 17 -42.25 -2.26 4.10
CA TRP A 17 -41.20 -2.34 3.09
C TRP A 17 -39.91 -1.83 3.72
N TYR A 18 -39.05 -2.76 4.18
CA TYR A 18 -37.64 -2.46 4.30
C TYR A 18 -37.10 -2.37 2.87
N ALA A 19 -37.30 -1.22 2.23
CA ALA A 19 -36.41 -0.83 1.16
C ALA A 19 -35.07 -0.55 1.83
N THR A 20 -34.19 -1.55 1.88
CA THR A 20 -32.77 -1.29 2.07
C THR A 20 -32.38 -0.42 0.89
N VAL A 21 -32.39 0.91 1.09
CA VAL A 21 -31.68 1.81 0.20
C VAL A 21 -30.22 1.52 0.50
N THR A 22 -29.68 0.50 -0.17
CA THR A 22 -28.24 0.30 -0.21
C THR A 22 -27.70 1.59 -0.81
N ALA A 23 -27.04 2.41 0.01
CA ALA A 23 -26.38 3.59 -0.49
C ALA A 23 -25.52 3.15 -1.68
N LYS A 24 -25.68 3.81 -2.83
CA LYS A 24 -24.92 3.49 -4.04
C LYS A 24 -23.45 3.59 -3.67
N GLN A 25 -22.70 2.48 -3.85
CA GLN A 25 -21.26 2.47 -3.63
C GLN A 25 -20.61 3.53 -4.52
N PRO A 26 -19.59 4.27 -4.05
CA PRO A 26 -18.94 5.30 -4.85
C PRO A 26 -17.89 4.68 -5.79
N PHE A 27 -18.12 3.48 -6.30
CA PHE A 27 -17.28 2.75 -7.23
C PHE A 27 -18.11 1.64 -7.87
N THR A 28 -17.60 1.08 -8.97
CA THR A 28 -18.19 -0.07 -9.67
C THR A 28 -17.25 -1.25 -9.54
N VAL A 29 -17.80 -2.45 -9.33
CA VAL A 29 -17.05 -3.71 -9.33
C VAL A 29 -17.50 -4.55 -10.51
N ILE A 30 -16.55 -5.03 -11.30
CA ILE A 30 -16.78 -5.97 -12.40
C ILE A 30 -16.05 -7.27 -12.06
N ILE A 31 -16.75 -8.40 -12.12
CA ILE A 31 -16.17 -9.73 -11.87
C ILE A 31 -16.27 -10.53 -13.16
N HIS A 32 -15.11 -10.89 -13.71
CA HIS A 32 -14.98 -11.67 -14.94
C HIS A 32 -15.03 -13.17 -14.67
N ASP A 33 -14.35 -13.63 -13.61
CA ASP A 33 -14.36 -15.02 -13.19
C ASP A 33 -14.24 -15.16 -11.65
N ALA A 34 -15.40 -15.28 -11.00
CA ALA A 34 -15.48 -15.44 -9.55
C ALA A 34 -14.83 -16.74 -9.03
N SER A 35 -14.74 -17.78 -9.87
CA SER A 35 -14.26 -19.10 -9.45
C SER A 35 -12.75 -19.15 -9.24
N GLN A 36 -12.01 -18.21 -9.84
CA GLN A 36 -10.57 -18.08 -9.73
C GLN A 36 -10.12 -17.01 -8.72
N LEU A 37 -11.04 -16.21 -8.18
CA LEU A 37 -10.68 -15.17 -7.22
C LEU A 37 -10.11 -15.80 -5.93
N ALA A 38 -9.05 -15.19 -5.40
CA ALA A 38 -8.51 -15.53 -4.10
C ALA A 38 -9.56 -15.27 -3.02
N ARG A 39 -9.65 -16.12 -1.99
CA ARG A 39 -10.60 -15.88 -0.90
C ARG A 39 -10.15 -14.73 -0.02
N GLY A 40 -11.00 -13.75 0.20
CA GLY A 40 -10.75 -12.70 1.18
C GLY A 40 -11.58 -11.46 0.98
N VAL A 41 -11.14 -10.38 1.60
CA VAL A 41 -11.68 -9.03 1.37
C VAL A 41 -10.59 -8.16 0.77
N ILE A 42 -10.94 -7.32 -0.20
CA ILE A 42 -10.06 -6.28 -0.71
C ILE A 42 -10.35 -5.01 0.08
N THR A 43 -9.33 -4.47 0.74
CA THR A 43 -9.39 -3.17 1.42
C THR A 43 -8.69 -2.10 0.62
N PHE A 44 -9.31 -0.94 0.50
CA PHE A 44 -8.81 0.20 -0.27
C PHE A 44 -9.44 1.50 0.18
N GLU A 45 -8.86 2.63 -0.23
CA GLU A 45 -9.42 3.97 -0.03
C GLU A 45 -9.87 4.59 -1.35
N VAL A 46 -10.87 5.45 -1.27
CA VAL A 46 -11.31 6.32 -2.37
C VAL A 46 -10.88 7.75 -2.03
N LEU A 47 -9.69 8.16 -2.51
CA LEU A 47 -9.16 9.50 -2.30
C LEU A 47 -9.75 10.44 -3.35
N THR A 48 -10.72 11.25 -2.96
CA THR A 48 -11.38 12.18 -3.89
C THR A 48 -10.63 13.49 -3.95
N ILE A 49 -10.20 13.91 -5.15
CA ILE A 49 -9.48 15.15 -5.35
C ILE A 49 -10.35 16.33 -4.90
N GLY A 50 -9.81 17.15 -3.99
CA GLY A 50 -10.51 18.31 -3.41
C GLY A 50 -11.48 17.96 -2.27
N SER A 51 -11.45 16.74 -1.74
CA SER A 51 -12.21 16.32 -0.55
C SER A 51 -11.28 16.16 0.65
N ASP A 52 -11.74 16.61 1.82
CA ASP A 52 -11.09 16.30 3.11
C ASP A 52 -11.48 14.91 3.64
N LYS A 53 -12.39 14.21 2.94
CA LYS A 53 -12.87 12.87 3.28
C LYS A 53 -12.34 11.85 2.28
N ASN A 54 -11.61 10.87 2.80
CA ASN A 54 -11.07 9.72 2.08
C ASN A 54 -11.62 8.44 2.73
N PRO A 55 -12.86 8.03 2.39
CA PRO A 55 -13.43 6.82 2.96
C PRO A 55 -12.71 5.59 2.43
N GLY A 56 -12.47 4.67 3.33
CA GLY A 56 -12.00 3.32 3.07
C GLY A 56 -13.14 2.31 3.01
N TYR A 57 -12.92 1.26 2.24
CA TYR A 57 -13.88 0.19 2.00
C TYR A 57 -13.20 -1.16 2.08
N ALA A 58 -13.91 -2.14 2.61
CA ALA A 58 -13.61 -3.56 2.44
C ALA A 58 -14.74 -4.18 1.61
N ILE A 59 -14.39 -4.85 0.51
CA ILE A 59 -15.35 -5.60 -0.32
C ILE A 59 -15.03 -7.08 -0.30
N ASP A 60 -16.06 -7.93 -0.37
CA ASP A 60 -15.88 -9.37 -0.53
C ASP A 60 -15.74 -9.79 -2.01
N ASN A 61 -15.55 -11.08 -2.23
CA ASN A 61 -15.46 -11.69 -3.56
C ASN A 61 -16.73 -11.56 -4.42
N THR A 62 -17.85 -11.07 -3.88
CA THR A 62 -19.08 -10.78 -4.65
C THR A 62 -19.14 -9.33 -5.11
N GLY A 63 -18.16 -8.49 -4.73
CA GLY A 63 -18.18 -7.05 -4.94
C GLY A 63 -19.02 -6.29 -3.91
N SER A 64 -19.52 -6.97 -2.88
CA SER A 64 -20.33 -6.33 -1.84
C SER A 64 -19.44 -5.66 -0.81
N VAL A 65 -19.74 -4.41 -0.47
CA VAL A 65 -19.12 -3.73 0.68
C VAL A 65 -19.51 -4.48 1.95
N VAL A 66 -18.52 -5.03 2.64
CA VAL A 66 -18.70 -5.68 3.94
C VAL A 66 -18.54 -4.69 5.09
N THR A 67 -17.65 -3.70 4.92
CA THR A 67 -17.49 -2.59 5.87
C THR A 67 -16.85 -1.37 5.21
N ASN A 68 -17.00 -0.24 5.85
CA ASN A 68 -16.32 1.01 5.53
C ASN A 68 -15.59 1.52 6.77
N TYR A 69 -14.51 2.25 6.53
CA TYR A 69 -13.69 2.86 7.56
C TYR A 69 -13.27 4.25 7.11
N ASP A 70 -12.85 5.09 8.05
CA ASP A 70 -12.42 6.45 7.77
C ASP A 70 -11.12 6.72 8.55
N SER A 71 -10.35 7.71 8.07
CA SER A 71 -9.20 8.28 8.78
C SER A 71 -7.95 7.40 8.87
N PHE A 72 -7.87 6.30 8.13
CA PHE A 72 -6.65 5.49 8.02
C PHE A 72 -6.56 4.70 6.72
N ARG A 73 -5.34 4.26 6.41
CA ARG A 73 -4.97 3.56 5.17
C ARG A 73 -4.07 2.37 5.36
N ASP A 74 -3.83 1.69 4.25
CA ASP A 74 -2.90 0.56 4.13
C ASP A 74 -3.14 -0.51 5.20
N VAL A 75 -4.39 -0.97 5.24
CA VAL A 75 -4.86 -1.95 6.22
C VAL A 75 -4.19 -3.30 5.96
N LYS A 76 -3.46 -3.80 6.95
CA LYS A 76 -2.78 -5.11 6.90
C LYS A 76 -3.31 -6.01 7.99
N LYS A 77 -3.41 -7.30 7.70
CA LYS A 77 -3.77 -8.31 8.71
C LYS A 77 -2.66 -8.45 9.76
N PHE A 78 -3.04 -8.44 11.03
CA PHE A 78 -2.11 -8.64 12.14
C PHE A 78 -2.80 -9.31 13.34
N GLY A 79 -2.28 -10.45 13.80
CA GLY A 79 -2.88 -11.23 14.89
C GLY A 79 -4.39 -11.48 14.69
N LEU A 80 -5.18 -11.08 15.69
CA LEU A 80 -6.66 -11.16 15.67
C LEU A 80 -7.36 -9.89 15.16
N GLY A 81 -6.62 -8.99 14.52
CA GLY A 81 -7.16 -7.75 13.98
C GLY A 81 -6.36 -7.27 12.78
N TYR A 82 -6.11 -5.97 12.74
CA TYR A 82 -5.40 -5.32 11.63
C TYR A 82 -4.44 -4.24 12.14
N THR A 83 -3.54 -3.81 11.28
CA THR A 83 -2.79 -2.56 11.43
C THR A 83 -3.14 -1.61 10.30
N ALA A 84 -2.99 -0.31 10.54
CA ALA A 84 -3.18 0.73 9.55
C ALA A 84 -2.35 1.97 9.92
N ILE A 85 -2.32 2.97 9.06
CA ILE A 85 -1.67 4.26 9.33
C ILE A 85 -2.71 5.36 9.19
N ASN A 86 -2.74 6.32 10.12
CA ASN A 86 -3.57 7.50 9.98
C ASN A 86 -2.79 8.65 9.35
N SER A 87 -3.50 9.61 8.76
CA SER A 87 -2.89 10.80 8.14
C SER A 87 -2.48 11.87 9.18
N THR A 88 -2.36 11.50 10.46
CA THR A 88 -2.03 12.41 11.58
C THR A 88 -0.74 12.01 12.28
N GLY A 89 0.13 11.28 11.58
CA GLY A 89 1.48 10.98 12.07
C GLY A 89 1.57 9.76 13.00
N SER A 90 0.63 8.81 12.93
CA SER A 90 0.66 7.63 13.81
C SER A 90 0.17 6.34 13.14
N ALA A 91 0.71 5.22 13.62
CA ALA A 91 0.26 3.90 13.25
C ALA A 91 -0.82 3.39 14.23
N LEU A 92 -1.67 2.49 13.74
CA LEU A 92 -2.85 2.01 14.43
C LEU A 92 -2.86 0.49 14.53
N PHE A 93 -3.33 -0.02 15.67
CA PHE A 93 -3.85 -1.38 15.79
C PHE A 93 -5.37 -1.33 15.83
N LEU A 94 -5.99 -2.18 15.02
CA LEU A 94 -7.42 -2.27 14.84
C LEU A 94 -7.94 -3.63 15.35
N ASP A 95 -9.19 -3.66 15.80
CA ASP A 95 -9.91 -4.92 16.03
C ASP A 95 -10.40 -5.55 14.72
N TYR A 96 -11.02 -6.73 14.82
CA TYR A 96 -11.52 -7.49 13.67
C TYR A 96 -12.70 -6.82 12.92
N ASN A 97 -13.26 -5.73 13.48
CA ASN A 97 -14.29 -4.89 12.88
C ASN A 97 -13.75 -3.52 12.45
N PHE A 98 -12.42 -3.38 12.30
CA PHE A 98 -11.74 -2.13 11.91
C PHE A 98 -11.85 -1.00 12.96
N GLY A 99 -12.25 -1.31 14.19
CA GLY A 99 -12.27 -0.36 15.30
C GLY A 99 -10.86 -0.11 15.83
N ILE A 100 -10.49 1.16 16.02
CA ILE A 100 -9.17 1.53 16.56
C ILE A 100 -9.07 1.07 18.01
N LYS A 101 -8.11 0.17 18.29
CA LYS A 101 -7.80 -0.31 19.64
C LYS A 101 -6.71 0.49 20.32
N SER A 102 -5.67 0.84 19.57
CA SER A 102 -4.54 1.61 20.07
C SER A 102 -3.82 2.32 18.94
N THR A 103 -3.13 3.38 19.32
CA THR A 103 -2.27 4.20 18.47
C THR A 103 -0.83 4.10 18.98
N VAL A 104 0.11 3.98 18.08
CA VAL A 104 1.55 3.91 18.36
C VAL A 104 2.30 4.89 17.47
N SER A 105 3.42 5.41 17.96
CA SER A 105 4.20 6.45 17.28
C SER A 105 5.68 6.12 17.38
N ALA A 106 6.47 6.71 16.47
CA ALA A 106 7.91 6.68 16.55
C ALA A 106 8.42 7.46 17.78
N ASN A 107 9.59 7.09 18.28
CA ASN A 107 10.31 7.80 19.33
C ASN A 107 11.04 9.02 18.76
N GLY A 108 11.49 9.94 19.61
CA GLY A 108 12.27 11.12 19.20
C GLY A 108 11.43 12.32 18.77
N GLY A 109 10.11 12.23 18.88
CA GLY A 109 9.18 13.28 18.44
C GLY A 109 8.84 13.22 16.96
N TYR A 110 9.23 12.13 16.27
CA TYR A 110 8.88 11.89 14.88
C TYR A 110 7.40 11.58 14.69
N GLU A 111 6.84 12.08 13.58
CA GLU A 111 5.56 11.65 13.06
C GLU A 111 5.77 10.44 12.13
N VAL A 112 4.90 9.44 12.27
CA VAL A 112 4.90 8.28 11.37
C VAL A 112 4.37 8.72 10.02
N ASP A 113 5.16 8.52 8.97
CA ASP A 113 4.76 8.83 7.61
C ASP A 113 3.68 7.84 7.11
N GLU A 114 2.81 8.32 6.22
CA GLU A 114 1.63 7.57 5.78
C GLU A 114 1.91 6.41 4.80
N HIS A 115 3.17 6.23 4.38
CA HIS A 115 3.54 5.22 3.39
C HIS A 115 3.70 3.82 3.95
N GLU A 116 4.31 3.63 5.13
CA GLU A 116 4.53 2.27 5.64
C GLU A 116 4.60 2.15 7.16
N PHE A 117 4.00 1.07 7.65
CA PHE A 117 4.10 0.59 9.03
C PHE A 117 4.04 -0.93 9.03
N LEU A 118 5.00 -1.55 9.72
CA LEU A 118 5.05 -3.00 9.92
C LEU A 118 4.98 -3.31 11.42
N ALA A 119 4.15 -4.30 11.75
CA ALA A 119 4.09 -4.87 13.09
C ALA A 119 4.38 -6.37 13.02
N PHE A 120 5.12 -6.87 14.00
CA PHE A 120 5.54 -8.27 14.08
C PHE A 120 5.02 -8.94 15.35
N GLU A 121 4.75 -10.25 15.28
CA GLU A 121 4.18 -11.02 16.41
C GLU A 121 5.14 -11.12 17.62
N ASN A 122 6.43 -10.84 17.43
CA ASN A 122 7.41 -10.70 18.51
C ASN A 122 7.31 -9.33 19.22
N GLY A 123 6.36 -8.47 18.83
CA GLY A 123 6.14 -7.14 19.39
C GLY A 123 7.00 -6.04 18.76
N GLU A 124 7.83 -6.35 17.75
CA GLU A 124 8.59 -5.31 17.05
C GLU A 124 7.69 -4.47 16.14
N LEU A 125 7.95 -3.16 16.13
CA LEU A 125 7.21 -2.18 15.35
C LEU A 125 8.19 -1.39 14.50
N TRP A 126 7.92 -1.27 13.21
CA TRP A 126 8.77 -0.57 12.25
C TRP A 126 7.99 0.55 11.59
N TYR A 127 8.59 1.74 11.59
CA TYR A 127 8.00 2.98 11.13
C TYR A 127 8.81 3.53 9.97
N LEU A 128 8.12 3.97 8.94
CA LEU A 128 8.66 4.91 7.98
C LEU A 128 8.35 6.33 8.46
N ILE A 129 9.30 7.24 8.32
CA ILE A 129 9.25 8.60 8.86
C ILE A 129 9.85 9.54 7.81
N TYR A 130 9.23 10.70 7.62
CA TYR A 130 9.83 11.82 6.92
C TYR A 130 10.19 12.94 7.90
N ASP A 131 11.45 13.38 7.86
CA ASP A 131 11.94 14.51 8.65
C ASP A 131 12.36 15.66 7.72
N GLU A 132 11.68 16.79 7.83
CA GLU A 132 12.00 18.01 7.08
C GLU A 132 12.91 18.91 7.90
N ARG A 133 14.12 19.15 7.38
CA ARG A 133 15.17 19.91 8.06
C ARG A 133 16.01 20.74 7.09
N PRO A 134 16.78 21.73 7.55
CA PRO A 134 17.84 22.31 6.72
C PRO A 134 18.88 21.26 6.32
N PRO A 135 19.55 21.43 5.16
CA PRO A 135 20.61 20.52 4.75
C PRO A 135 21.84 20.65 5.66
N ASN A 136 22.53 19.53 5.88
CA ASN A 136 23.79 19.47 6.61
C ASN A 136 24.98 19.87 5.71
N ALA A 137 26.19 19.93 6.30
CA ALA A 137 27.38 20.39 5.59
C ALA A 137 27.76 19.49 4.40
N SER A 138 27.57 18.18 4.50
CA SER A 138 27.85 17.22 3.40
C SER A 138 26.86 17.38 2.26
N GLU A 139 25.57 17.54 2.54
CA GLU A 139 24.52 17.79 1.54
C GLU A 139 24.76 19.11 0.80
N ILE A 140 25.14 20.16 1.54
CA ILE A 140 25.50 21.45 0.94
C ILE A 140 26.74 21.30 0.04
N ALA A 141 27.75 20.55 0.50
CA ALA A 141 28.94 20.28 -0.31
C ALA A 141 28.62 19.46 -1.58
N ALA A 142 27.60 18.60 -1.54
CA ALA A 142 27.09 17.85 -2.69
C ALA A 142 26.26 18.70 -3.67
N GLY A 143 25.92 19.95 -3.31
CA GLY A 143 25.22 20.89 -4.19
C GLY A 143 23.81 21.27 -3.73
N VAL A 144 23.35 20.79 -2.58
CA VAL A 144 22.06 21.20 -2.01
C VAL A 144 22.15 22.67 -1.53
N PRO A 145 21.23 23.57 -1.93
CA PRO A 145 21.26 24.95 -1.47
C PRO A 145 21.08 25.03 0.05
N MET A 146 21.88 25.84 0.75
CA MET A 146 21.74 26.05 2.20
C MET A 146 20.35 26.56 2.63
N THR A 147 19.58 27.15 1.71
CA THR A 147 18.22 27.63 1.94
C THR A 147 17.13 26.60 1.61
N ALA A 148 17.49 25.39 1.18
CA ALA A 148 16.52 24.36 0.86
C ALA A 148 15.95 23.69 2.12
N THR A 149 14.74 23.16 2.00
CA THR A 149 14.22 22.14 2.91
C THR A 149 14.67 20.78 2.41
N PHE A 150 15.42 20.05 3.23
CA PHE A 150 15.85 18.69 2.96
C PHE A 150 14.90 17.72 3.65
N VAL A 151 14.41 16.71 2.92
CA VAL A 151 13.50 15.69 3.43
C VAL A 151 14.30 14.41 3.59
N SER A 152 14.43 13.94 4.83
CA SER A 152 15.10 12.68 5.12
C SER A 152 14.05 11.57 5.24
N THR A 153 14.27 10.46 4.56
CA THR A 153 13.62 9.18 4.85
C THR A 153 14.33 8.52 6.02
N ILE A 154 13.57 8.24 7.09
CA ILE A 154 14.05 7.56 8.29
C ILE A 154 13.27 6.26 8.48
N ILE A 155 13.99 5.19 8.79
CA ILE A 155 13.41 3.92 9.25
C ILE A 155 13.71 3.80 10.73
N GLN A 156 12.68 3.63 11.56
CA GLN A 156 12.87 3.35 12.99
C GLN A 156 12.20 2.03 13.36
N ALA A 157 12.90 1.17 14.10
CA ALA A 157 12.32 -0.02 14.70
C ALA A 157 12.33 0.06 16.22
N GLN A 158 11.25 -0.41 16.84
CA GLN A 158 11.09 -0.51 18.28
C GLN A 158 10.87 -1.96 18.71
N ASN A 159 11.31 -2.30 19.92
CA ASN A 159 10.94 -3.57 20.57
C ASN A 159 9.58 -3.49 21.28
N ASP A 160 9.13 -4.62 21.83
CA ASP A 160 7.87 -4.76 22.57
C ASP A 160 7.76 -3.83 23.80
N ALA A 161 8.89 -3.42 24.36
CA ALA A 161 8.99 -2.45 25.44
C ALA A 161 8.99 -0.98 24.96
N GLY A 162 8.86 -0.73 23.66
CA GLY A 162 8.83 0.60 23.06
C GLY A 162 10.18 1.30 22.93
N ASN A 163 11.29 0.58 23.13
CA ASN A 163 12.63 1.14 22.96
C ASN A 163 13.06 1.06 21.50
N THR A 164 13.65 2.13 20.98
CA THR A 164 14.27 2.11 19.65
C THR A 164 15.44 1.12 19.63
N ILE A 165 15.40 0.16 18.71
CA ILE A 165 16.41 -0.89 18.51
C ILE A 165 17.12 -0.78 17.16
N PHE A 166 16.60 0.05 16.24
CA PHE A 166 17.19 0.34 14.95
C PHE A 166 16.73 1.73 14.50
N GLU A 167 17.64 2.52 13.94
CA GLU A 167 17.35 3.78 13.26
C GLU A 167 18.29 3.91 12.07
N TRP A 168 17.74 4.29 10.92
CA TRP A 168 18.48 4.43 9.67
C TRP A 168 18.02 5.70 8.97
N VAL A 169 18.95 6.57 8.59
CA VAL A 169 18.68 7.85 7.94
C VAL A 169 19.29 7.82 6.54
N ASP A 170 18.48 8.02 5.52
CA ASP A 170 18.89 7.90 4.12
C ASP A 170 20.21 8.59 3.77
N SER A 171 20.35 9.86 4.14
CA SER A 171 21.51 10.72 3.86
C SER A 171 22.80 10.30 4.57
N GLU A 172 22.72 9.43 5.58
CA GLU A 172 23.90 8.84 6.24
C GLU A 172 24.44 7.62 5.48
N HIS A 173 23.62 7.04 4.60
CA HIS A 173 23.91 5.76 3.94
C HIS A 173 23.90 5.84 2.40
N LEU A 174 23.25 6.85 1.83
CA LEU A 174 23.09 7.05 0.39
C LEU A 174 23.78 8.34 -0.07
N ASP A 175 24.39 8.30 -1.26
CA ASP A 175 24.97 9.48 -1.88
C ASP A 175 23.88 10.34 -2.53
N VAL A 176 23.57 11.47 -1.90
CA VAL A 176 22.57 12.44 -2.37
C VAL A 176 22.79 12.89 -3.82
N SER A 177 24.03 12.87 -4.32
CA SER A 177 24.33 13.23 -5.71
C SER A 177 23.79 12.23 -6.74
N GLN A 178 23.45 11.02 -6.31
CA GLN A 178 22.81 9.99 -7.15
C GLN A 178 21.30 10.15 -7.27
N SER A 179 20.70 11.17 -6.64
CA SER A 179 19.26 11.41 -6.71
C SER A 179 18.73 11.51 -8.14
N LEU A 180 17.53 10.98 -8.37
CA LEU A 180 16.78 11.13 -9.61
C LEU A 180 16.05 12.48 -9.71
N VAL A 181 16.01 13.26 -8.62
CA VAL A 181 15.44 14.61 -8.61
C VAL A 181 16.52 15.69 -8.56
N ASN A 182 16.18 16.90 -8.99
CA ASN A 182 17.13 18.01 -8.98
C ASN A 182 17.41 18.48 -7.54
N ILE A 183 18.60 18.17 -7.03
CA ILE A 183 19.06 18.55 -5.69
C ILE A 183 19.31 20.05 -5.51
N ALA A 184 19.26 20.85 -6.58
CA ALA A 184 19.33 22.31 -6.53
C ALA A 184 17.97 22.99 -6.25
N ASN A 185 16.89 22.22 -6.06
CA ASN A 185 15.57 22.75 -5.74
C ASN A 185 15.48 23.32 -4.31
N ASN A 186 14.43 24.09 -4.04
CA ASN A 186 14.16 24.63 -2.71
C ASN A 186 13.61 23.58 -1.71
N ARG A 187 13.10 22.45 -2.20
CA ARG A 187 12.77 21.27 -1.42
C ARG A 187 13.43 20.06 -2.09
N VAL A 188 14.23 19.32 -1.33
CA VAL A 188 15.02 18.19 -1.82
C VAL A 188 14.54 16.95 -1.08
N ASP A 189 13.81 16.11 -1.80
CA ASP A 189 13.25 14.84 -1.33
C ASP A 189 13.88 13.72 -2.15
N PHE A 190 15.12 13.36 -1.79
CA PHE A 190 16.03 12.69 -2.70
C PHE A 190 15.88 11.16 -2.70
N CYS A 191 15.51 10.54 -1.56
CA CYS A 191 15.11 9.12 -1.51
C CYS A 191 13.61 8.98 -1.77
N HIS A 192 12.77 9.70 -1.01
CA HIS A 192 11.32 9.50 -0.99
C HIS A 192 10.95 8.03 -0.74
N GLY A 193 11.32 7.52 0.44
CA GLY A 193 11.02 6.16 0.85
C GLY A 193 9.52 5.93 0.94
N ASN A 194 8.98 4.98 0.19
CA ASN A 194 7.53 4.81 0.05
C ASN A 194 7.02 3.38 0.29
N SER A 195 7.90 2.42 0.58
CA SER A 195 7.51 1.09 1.06
C SER A 195 8.63 0.44 1.85
N LEU A 196 8.26 -0.38 2.82
CA LEU A 196 9.17 -1.12 3.69
C LEU A 196 8.71 -2.57 3.81
N ALA A 197 9.65 -3.51 3.76
CA ALA A 197 9.38 -4.92 4.03
C ALA A 197 10.60 -5.57 4.70
N LEU A 198 10.39 -6.69 5.38
CA LEU A 198 11.50 -7.58 5.71
C LEU A 198 11.61 -8.64 4.63
N ASP A 199 12.82 -8.83 4.12
CA ASP A 199 13.17 -9.93 3.22
C ASP A 199 13.22 -11.26 3.99
N PHE A 200 13.35 -12.37 3.27
CA PHE A 200 13.37 -13.71 3.83
C PHE A 200 14.54 -13.99 4.79
N ASP A 201 15.64 -13.25 4.65
CA ASP A 201 16.80 -13.28 5.55
C ASP A 201 16.69 -12.27 6.72
N ASN A 202 15.52 -11.63 6.87
CA ASN A 202 15.21 -10.57 7.83
C ASN A 202 15.98 -9.25 7.63
N ASN A 203 16.66 -9.08 6.50
CA ASN A 203 17.15 -7.77 6.10
C ASN A 203 15.99 -6.89 5.61
N VAL A 204 16.21 -5.58 5.55
CA VAL A 204 15.17 -4.61 5.23
C VAL A 204 15.17 -4.35 3.74
N LEU A 205 13.99 -4.33 3.12
CA LEU A 205 13.77 -3.83 1.78
C LEU A 205 13.13 -2.45 1.88
N LEU A 206 13.66 -1.50 1.12
CA LEU A 206 13.16 -0.14 1.01
C LEU A 206 12.97 0.20 -0.47
N SER A 207 11.82 0.76 -0.81
CA SER A 207 11.63 1.44 -2.09
C SER A 207 11.81 2.94 -1.89
N CYS A 208 12.81 3.54 -2.54
CA CYS A 208 13.00 4.98 -2.62
C CYS A 208 12.55 5.45 -4.02
N ARG A 209 11.40 6.11 -4.14
CA ARG A 209 10.81 6.55 -5.43
C ARG A 209 11.80 7.37 -6.27
N ASN A 210 12.63 8.16 -5.62
CA ASN A 210 13.56 9.10 -6.25
C ASN A 210 15.02 8.62 -6.24
N PHE A 211 15.27 7.33 -5.93
CA PHE A 211 16.62 6.77 -5.84
C PHE A 211 16.75 5.36 -6.42
N GLY A 212 15.88 4.41 -6.02
CA GLY A 212 15.95 3.01 -6.43
C GLY A 212 15.38 2.05 -5.39
N LEU A 213 15.53 0.75 -5.63
CA LEU A 213 15.17 -0.33 -4.71
C LEU A 213 16.40 -0.75 -3.91
N ILE A 214 16.27 -0.81 -2.59
CA ILE A 214 17.42 -0.95 -1.69
C ILE A 214 17.19 -2.12 -0.74
N LYS A 215 18.25 -2.92 -0.53
CA LYS A 215 18.31 -3.87 0.58
C LYS A 215 19.32 -3.39 1.62
N ILE A 216 18.91 -3.37 2.89
CA ILE A 216 19.67 -2.85 4.02
C ILE A 216 19.87 -3.97 5.03
N GLU A 217 21.12 -4.15 5.49
CA GLU A 217 21.45 -5.09 6.55
C GLU A 217 20.82 -4.65 7.87
N ARG A 218 19.91 -5.45 8.38
CA ARG A 218 19.14 -5.10 9.59
C ARG A 218 20.01 -4.89 10.84
N SER A 219 21.17 -5.55 10.92
CA SER A 219 22.02 -5.49 12.11
C SER A 219 22.92 -4.25 12.19
N SER A 220 23.25 -3.66 11.04
CA SER A 220 24.25 -2.59 10.94
C SER A 220 23.76 -1.33 10.23
N GLY A 221 22.66 -1.41 9.48
CA GLY A 221 22.21 -0.35 8.58
C GLY A 221 23.01 -0.26 7.28
N ALA A 222 23.95 -1.18 7.03
CA ALA A 222 24.73 -1.18 5.80
C ALA A 222 23.84 -1.46 4.58
N VAL A 223 24.00 -0.67 3.52
CA VAL A 223 23.37 -0.95 2.23
C VAL A 223 24.02 -2.19 1.63
N LEU A 224 23.24 -3.26 1.44
CA LEU A 224 23.71 -4.52 0.87
C LEU A 224 23.75 -4.45 -0.66
N TRP A 225 22.72 -3.88 -1.27
CA TRP A 225 22.67 -3.62 -2.70
C TRP A 225 21.61 -2.58 -3.07
N ILE A 226 21.77 -1.99 -4.25
CA ILE A 226 20.82 -1.05 -4.87
C ILE A 226 20.49 -1.50 -6.29
N LEU A 227 19.21 -1.65 -6.60
CA LEU A 227 18.67 -1.99 -7.91
C LEU A 227 17.92 -0.78 -8.49
N ALA A 228 18.16 -0.52 -9.78
CA ALA A 228 17.63 0.62 -10.55
C ALA A 228 18.13 2.00 -10.04
N GLY A 229 17.76 3.05 -10.77
CA GLY A 229 18.25 4.41 -10.53
C GLY A 229 19.72 4.64 -10.94
N ASN A 230 20.29 5.77 -10.52
CA ASN A 230 21.64 6.17 -10.93
C ASN A 230 22.74 5.34 -10.25
N ASP A 231 22.49 4.84 -9.03
CA ASP A 231 23.43 4.04 -8.24
C ASP A 231 23.19 2.53 -8.39
N ASN A 232 22.55 2.13 -9.49
CA ASN A 232 22.22 0.74 -9.78
C ASN A 232 23.48 -0.16 -9.86
N GLN A 233 23.44 -1.27 -9.15
CA GLN A 233 24.51 -2.27 -9.11
C GLN A 233 24.22 -3.52 -9.93
N PHE A 234 22.99 -3.66 -10.44
CA PHE A 234 22.53 -4.87 -11.11
C PHE A 234 22.68 -4.81 -12.62
N THR A 235 22.76 -5.99 -13.24
CA THR A 235 22.56 -6.18 -14.68
C THR A 235 21.28 -6.98 -14.96
N GLY A 236 20.88 -7.10 -16.22
CA GLY A 236 19.62 -7.73 -16.60
C GLY A 236 18.50 -6.70 -16.73
N PHE A 237 17.32 -6.98 -16.17
CA PHE A 237 16.20 -6.05 -16.15
C PHE A 237 16.34 -5.03 -15.01
N THR A 238 16.62 -3.77 -15.35
CA THR A 238 16.78 -2.66 -14.39
C THR A 238 15.93 -1.44 -14.75
N ASP A 239 15.05 -1.58 -15.73
CA ASP A 239 14.12 -0.54 -16.16
C ASP A 239 12.96 -0.44 -15.19
N ILE A 240 13.20 0.24 -14.06
CA ILE A 240 12.25 0.43 -12.97
C ILE A 240 12.41 1.88 -12.53
N ALA A 241 11.32 2.63 -12.46
CA ALA A 241 11.35 4.02 -12.02
C ALA A 241 10.08 4.39 -11.26
N TYR A 242 10.20 5.35 -10.34
CA TYR A 242 9.08 5.85 -9.53
C TYR A 242 8.29 4.74 -8.83
N GLN A 243 8.99 3.68 -8.46
CA GLN A 243 8.41 2.45 -8.00
C GLN A 243 7.86 2.59 -6.57
N HIS A 244 6.84 1.79 -6.29
CA HIS A 244 6.21 1.59 -4.99
C HIS A 244 6.20 0.09 -4.74
N ASP A 245 5.78 -0.36 -3.57
CA ASP A 245 5.28 -1.73 -3.48
C ASP A 245 6.21 -2.78 -2.90
N PHE A 246 7.51 -2.46 -2.79
CA PHE A 246 8.60 -3.43 -2.94
C PHE A 246 8.66 -4.43 -1.80
N ARG A 247 8.44 -5.71 -2.12
CA ARG A 247 8.23 -6.77 -1.12
C ARG A 247 8.69 -8.14 -1.62
N PRO A 248 9.06 -9.07 -0.73
CA PRO A 248 9.26 -10.46 -1.10
C PRO A 248 7.93 -11.12 -1.51
N LEU A 249 7.96 -12.06 -2.46
CA LEU A 249 6.78 -12.81 -2.91
C LEU A 249 6.74 -14.23 -2.33
N LEU A 250 5.57 -14.61 -1.79
CA LEU A 250 5.40 -15.75 -0.89
C LEU A 250 5.50 -17.14 -1.55
N LEU A 251 5.47 -17.24 -2.88
CA LEU A 251 5.22 -18.52 -3.54
C LEU A 251 6.41 -19.47 -3.60
N GLU A 252 7.65 -18.98 -3.55
CA GLU A 252 8.80 -19.86 -3.64
C GLU A 252 9.83 -19.46 -2.60
N ARG A 253 9.80 -20.18 -1.48
CA ARG A 253 10.97 -20.29 -0.63
C ARG A 253 11.97 -21.13 -1.40
N ASP A 254 12.64 -20.54 -2.41
CA ASP A 254 13.90 -21.12 -2.88
C ASP A 254 14.75 -21.27 -1.62
N THR A 255 15.19 -22.49 -1.34
CA THR A 255 15.83 -22.84 -0.08
C THR A 255 17.15 -22.09 0.14
N ASN A 256 17.60 -21.29 -0.85
CA ASN A 256 18.74 -20.40 -0.77
C ASN A 256 18.35 -18.91 -0.92
N THR A 257 17.45 -18.42 -0.07
CA THR A 257 16.97 -17.02 -0.07
C THR A 257 18.08 -15.97 0.14
N ALA A 258 19.26 -16.39 0.61
CA ALA A 258 20.44 -15.54 0.73
C ALA A 258 21.09 -15.22 -0.63
N GLU A 259 20.96 -16.12 -1.61
CA GLU A 259 21.51 -15.92 -2.95
C GLU A 259 20.46 -15.48 -3.97
N ARG A 260 19.24 -15.99 -3.86
CA ARG A 260 18.15 -15.73 -4.82
C ARG A 260 16.87 -15.33 -4.11
N GLY A 261 16.18 -14.34 -4.64
CA GLY A 261 14.88 -13.91 -4.12
C GLY A 261 13.92 -13.56 -5.23
N ILE A 262 12.63 -13.77 -4.98
CA ILE A 262 11.54 -13.33 -5.87
C ILE A 262 10.82 -12.18 -5.18
N TYR A 263 10.71 -11.06 -5.88
CA TYR A 263 10.18 -9.82 -5.33
C TYR A 263 9.09 -9.23 -6.23
N GLY A 264 8.11 -8.59 -5.59
CA GLY A 264 7.05 -7.85 -6.25
C GLY A 264 7.30 -6.37 -6.12
N VAL A 265 7.04 -5.62 -7.19
CA VAL A 265 7.12 -4.16 -7.19
C VAL A 265 6.03 -3.59 -8.11
N PHE A 266 5.48 -2.45 -7.73
CA PHE A 266 4.63 -1.66 -8.60
C PHE A 266 5.47 -0.54 -9.24
N ASP A 267 5.53 -0.50 -10.55
CA ASP A 267 6.29 0.47 -11.33
C ASP A 267 5.31 1.47 -11.95
N ASP A 268 5.29 2.71 -11.42
CA ASP A 268 4.33 3.73 -11.87
C ASP A 268 4.73 4.35 -13.22
N HIS A 269 6.03 4.34 -13.57
CA HIS A 269 6.55 4.88 -14.84
C HIS A 269 5.90 4.22 -16.07
N GLU A 270 5.80 2.89 -16.05
CA GLU A 270 5.15 2.10 -17.10
C GLU A 270 3.79 1.54 -16.66
N SER A 271 3.33 1.92 -15.45
CA SER A 271 2.05 1.47 -14.87
C SER A 271 1.87 -0.04 -14.95
N ARG A 272 2.75 -0.76 -14.26
CA ARG A 272 2.83 -2.23 -14.30
C ARG A 272 3.19 -2.83 -12.95
N GLY A 273 2.67 -4.03 -12.71
CA GLY A 273 3.20 -4.92 -11.69
C GLY A 273 4.39 -5.70 -12.24
N LEU A 274 5.44 -5.86 -11.43
CA LEU A 274 6.62 -6.63 -11.79
C LEU A 274 6.86 -7.71 -10.75
N VAL A 275 7.12 -8.92 -11.22
CA VAL A 275 7.73 -10.00 -10.44
C VAL A 275 9.16 -10.15 -10.90
N LEU A 276 10.12 -9.92 -9.99
CA LEU A 276 11.54 -9.92 -10.25
C LEU A 276 12.19 -11.12 -9.58
N GLU A 277 12.86 -11.98 -10.34
CA GLU A 277 13.79 -12.97 -9.80
C GLU A 277 15.19 -12.35 -9.78
N ILE A 278 15.78 -12.25 -8.60
CA ILE A 278 17.05 -11.56 -8.38
C ILE A 278 18.06 -12.54 -7.83
N ASN A 279 19.21 -12.65 -8.51
CA ASN A 279 20.42 -13.25 -7.92
C ASN A 279 21.24 -12.15 -7.23
N GLN A 280 21.22 -12.16 -5.91
CA GLN A 280 21.84 -11.18 -5.04
C GLN A 280 23.36 -11.34 -4.95
N THR A 281 23.89 -12.53 -5.25
CA THR A 281 25.35 -12.77 -5.24
C THR A 281 26.00 -12.27 -6.53
N SER A 282 25.38 -12.54 -7.68
CA SER A 282 25.89 -12.08 -8.98
C SER A 282 25.39 -10.69 -9.38
N LEU A 283 24.46 -10.11 -8.60
CA LEU A 283 23.79 -8.84 -8.90
C LEU A 283 23.16 -8.84 -10.31
N VAL A 284 22.30 -9.83 -10.56
CA VAL A 284 21.58 -9.97 -11.83
C VAL A 284 20.09 -10.16 -11.56
N VAL A 285 19.24 -9.39 -12.24
CA VAL A 285 17.82 -9.71 -12.36
C VAL A 285 17.68 -10.77 -13.45
N THR A 286 17.44 -12.02 -13.05
CA THR A 286 17.51 -13.20 -13.91
C THR A 286 16.22 -13.46 -14.67
N ASN A 287 15.08 -13.04 -14.13
CA ASN A 287 13.78 -13.18 -14.77
C ASN A 287 12.84 -12.06 -14.33
N THR A 288 11.92 -11.70 -15.22
CA THR A 288 10.89 -10.68 -14.97
C THR A 288 9.57 -11.13 -15.57
N GLN A 289 8.50 -11.17 -14.77
CA GLN A 289 7.12 -11.20 -15.25
C GLN A 289 6.52 -9.81 -15.11
N VAL A 290 5.87 -9.34 -16.18
CA VAL A 290 5.14 -8.07 -16.22
C VAL A 290 3.65 -8.36 -16.16
N VAL A 291 2.93 -7.73 -15.23
CA VAL A 291 1.48 -7.78 -15.11
C VAL A 291 0.92 -6.41 -15.42
N THR A 292 0.13 -6.28 -16.48
CA THR A 292 -0.50 -5.02 -16.90
C THR A 292 -2.00 -5.06 -16.65
N ALA A 293 -2.66 -3.90 -16.70
CA ALA A 293 -4.10 -3.79 -16.53
C ALA A 293 -4.93 -4.46 -17.65
N GLY A 294 -4.29 -4.90 -18.75
CA GLY A 294 -5.00 -5.37 -19.95
C GLY A 294 -5.65 -4.26 -20.79
N VAL A 295 -5.65 -3.03 -20.28
CA VAL A 295 -6.09 -1.79 -20.94
C VAL A 295 -5.03 -0.71 -20.72
N GLU A 296 -5.03 0.32 -21.57
CA GLU A 296 -4.15 1.48 -21.38
C GLU A 296 -4.49 2.18 -20.05
N THR A 297 -3.49 2.27 -19.16
CA THR A 297 -3.58 2.84 -17.80
C THR A 297 -2.35 3.69 -17.56
N ALA A 298 -2.49 4.75 -16.77
CA ALA A 298 -1.37 5.51 -16.23
C ALA A 298 -1.51 5.65 -14.71
N SER A 299 -0.40 5.54 -14.01
CA SER A 299 -0.21 5.91 -12.62
C SER A 299 0.90 6.94 -12.54
N PHE A 300 0.71 7.99 -11.75
CA PHE A 300 1.73 9.02 -11.55
C PHE A 300 2.31 9.02 -10.14
N ILE A 301 1.51 8.54 -9.18
CA ILE A 301 1.83 8.46 -7.75
C ILE A 301 1.03 7.32 -7.15
N THR A 302 1.51 6.81 -6.00
CA THR A 302 0.86 5.75 -5.23
C THR A 302 0.71 4.46 -6.05
N GLY A 303 0.01 3.47 -5.50
CA GLY A 303 -0.16 2.17 -6.14
C GLY A 303 0.48 1.04 -5.33
N SER A 304 0.05 -0.18 -5.63
CA SER A 304 0.52 -1.36 -4.92
C SER A 304 0.44 -2.62 -5.77
N PHE A 305 1.30 -3.58 -5.47
CA PHE A 305 1.34 -4.88 -6.14
C PHE A 305 1.53 -5.97 -5.09
N GLU A 306 0.47 -6.73 -4.82
CA GLU A 306 0.47 -7.79 -3.82
C GLU A 306 0.20 -9.15 -4.47
N GLN A 307 1.05 -10.13 -4.22
CA GLN A 307 0.76 -11.52 -4.55
C GLN A 307 0.03 -12.21 -3.40
N LEU A 308 -1.00 -12.98 -3.75
CA LEU A 308 -1.90 -13.66 -2.82
C LEU A 308 -1.51 -15.13 -2.63
N PRO A 309 -1.98 -15.80 -1.56
CA PRO A 309 -1.60 -17.19 -1.27
C PRO A 309 -1.95 -18.22 -2.35
N ASN A 310 -2.92 -17.94 -3.23
CA ASN A 310 -3.28 -18.80 -4.36
C ASN A 310 -2.49 -18.46 -5.65
N GLY A 311 -1.57 -17.51 -5.57
CA GLY A 311 -0.74 -17.02 -6.66
C GLY A 311 -1.35 -15.93 -7.54
N ASN A 312 -2.58 -15.50 -7.24
CA ASN A 312 -3.17 -14.31 -7.84
C ASN A 312 -2.42 -13.05 -7.44
N PHE A 313 -2.67 -11.96 -8.16
CA PHE A 313 -2.17 -10.63 -7.82
C PHE A 313 -3.32 -9.68 -7.57
N VAL A 314 -3.20 -8.79 -6.59
CA VAL A 314 -4.04 -7.60 -6.46
C VAL A 314 -3.18 -6.37 -6.72
N ILE A 315 -3.63 -5.55 -7.66
CA ILE A 315 -2.91 -4.37 -8.13
C ILE A 315 -3.77 -3.15 -7.86
N CYS A 316 -3.20 -2.16 -7.18
CA CYS A 316 -3.73 -0.81 -7.12
C CYS A 316 -2.97 0.04 -8.14
N TRP A 317 -3.69 0.64 -9.08
CA TRP A 317 -3.13 1.44 -10.16
C TRP A 317 -2.87 2.90 -9.78
N GLY A 318 -2.94 3.24 -8.49
CA GLY A 318 -2.56 4.55 -7.98
C GLY A 318 -3.44 5.70 -8.48
N SER A 319 -2.82 6.85 -8.73
CA SER A 319 -3.46 8.02 -9.33
C SER A 319 -3.22 8.10 -10.83
N ASN A 320 -4.30 8.01 -11.59
CA ASN A 320 -4.34 8.27 -13.03
C ASN A 320 -4.50 9.77 -13.37
N ALA A 321 -4.38 10.65 -12.37
CA ALA A 321 -4.40 12.09 -12.52
C ALA A 321 -3.05 12.69 -12.11
N LEU A 322 -2.56 13.65 -12.89
CA LEU A 322 -1.33 14.40 -12.59
C LEU A 322 -1.45 15.12 -11.24
N TRP A 323 -0.33 15.34 -10.56
CA TRP A 323 -0.30 16.15 -9.34
C TRP A 323 -0.83 17.57 -9.63
N GLY A 324 -1.84 18.00 -8.89
CA GLY A 324 -2.52 19.29 -9.11
C GLY A 324 -3.55 19.28 -10.24
N ALA A 325 -3.86 18.12 -10.83
CA ALA A 325 -4.97 17.98 -11.75
C ALA A 325 -6.27 18.45 -11.08
N THR A 326 -7.00 19.32 -11.77
CA THR A 326 -8.34 19.72 -11.33
C THR A 326 -9.34 18.62 -11.65
N ARG A 327 -10.52 18.70 -11.04
CA ARG A 327 -11.65 17.79 -11.33
C ARG A 327 -11.98 17.67 -12.83
N ASP A 328 -11.63 18.67 -13.64
CA ASP A 328 -12.01 18.76 -15.05
C ASP A 328 -10.92 18.26 -16.01
N GLU A 329 -9.75 17.83 -15.51
CA GLU A 329 -8.68 17.26 -16.35
C GLU A 329 -9.04 15.84 -16.83
N PRO A 330 -8.86 15.53 -18.13
CA PRO A 330 -9.19 14.22 -18.68
C PRO A 330 -8.27 13.13 -18.12
N ARG A 331 -8.88 12.04 -17.63
CA ARG A 331 -8.21 10.82 -17.20
C ARG A 331 -8.25 9.79 -18.33
N LEU A 332 -7.27 8.89 -18.37
CA LEU A 332 -7.21 7.84 -19.39
C LEU A 332 -8.35 6.84 -19.25
N ASN A 333 -8.67 6.44 -18.02
CA ASN A 333 -9.77 5.53 -17.69
C ASN A 333 -10.21 5.73 -16.22
N ASP A 334 -11.18 4.96 -15.74
CA ASP A 334 -11.67 4.96 -14.36
C ASP A 334 -11.21 3.73 -13.54
N LEU A 335 -10.31 2.91 -14.07
CA LEU A 335 -9.80 1.69 -13.44
C LEU A 335 -8.87 2.04 -12.28
N ALA A 336 -9.20 1.55 -11.08
CA ALA A 336 -8.43 1.84 -9.86
C ALA A 336 -7.71 0.60 -9.33
N ILE A 337 -8.37 -0.57 -9.33
CA ILE A 337 -7.85 -1.79 -8.72
C ILE A 337 -8.22 -2.99 -9.60
N THR A 338 -7.32 -3.95 -9.72
CA THR A 338 -7.58 -5.23 -10.38
C THR A 338 -7.15 -6.40 -9.50
N GLU A 339 -7.80 -7.55 -9.69
CA GLU A 339 -7.26 -8.84 -9.30
C GLU A 339 -6.97 -9.66 -10.54
N HIS A 340 -5.78 -10.25 -10.62
CA HIS A 340 -5.33 -11.09 -11.71
C HIS A 340 -5.09 -12.52 -11.24
N ASN A 341 -5.26 -13.50 -12.12
CA ASN A 341 -4.74 -14.85 -11.87
C ASN A 341 -3.19 -14.85 -11.96
N ALA A 342 -2.55 -15.99 -11.64
CA ALA A 342 -1.10 -16.12 -11.70
C ALA A 342 -0.49 -15.91 -13.12
N ALA A 343 -1.30 -16.11 -14.17
CA ALA A 343 -0.90 -15.87 -15.56
C ALA A 343 -0.98 -14.39 -15.96
N GLY A 344 -1.64 -13.55 -15.16
CA GLY A 344 -1.85 -12.13 -15.42
C GLY A 344 -3.22 -11.78 -16.03
N ASP A 345 -4.13 -12.74 -16.20
CA ASP A 345 -5.47 -12.46 -16.70
C ASP A 345 -6.32 -11.76 -15.64
N VAL A 346 -7.06 -10.72 -16.02
CA VAL A 346 -7.95 -9.96 -15.13
C VAL A 346 -9.15 -10.82 -14.70
N LEU A 347 -9.37 -10.93 -13.39
CA LEU A 347 -10.48 -11.66 -12.77
C LEU A 347 -11.54 -10.72 -12.18
N LEU A 348 -11.12 -9.57 -11.67
CA LEU A 348 -11.97 -8.55 -11.05
C LEU A 348 -11.38 -7.16 -11.30
N GLU A 349 -12.25 -6.18 -11.50
CA GLU A 349 -11.92 -4.76 -11.65
C GLU A 349 -12.75 -3.91 -10.68
N ILE A 350 -12.13 -2.87 -10.12
CA ILE A 350 -12.80 -1.83 -9.34
C ILE A 350 -12.54 -0.49 -10.03
N HIS A 351 -13.61 0.22 -10.34
CA HIS A 351 -13.58 1.49 -11.05
C HIS A 351 -14.11 2.62 -10.17
N TYR A 352 -13.40 3.75 -10.13
CA TYR A 352 -13.78 4.91 -9.34
C TYR A 352 -14.46 5.98 -10.19
N PRO A 353 -15.51 6.65 -9.69
CA PRO A 353 -16.04 7.84 -10.33
C PRO A 353 -15.02 8.97 -10.22
N ASP A 354 -14.90 9.75 -11.29
CA ASP A 354 -13.99 10.89 -11.30
C ASP A 354 -14.46 12.04 -10.39
N PRO A 355 -13.55 12.73 -9.67
CA PRO A 355 -12.10 12.55 -9.66
C PRO A 355 -11.58 11.86 -8.38
N ALA A 356 -11.45 10.53 -8.35
CA ALA A 356 -10.83 9.80 -7.23
C ALA A 356 -9.66 8.90 -7.65
N PHE A 357 -8.78 8.56 -6.70
CA PHE A 357 -7.69 7.60 -6.88
C PHE A 357 -7.51 6.74 -5.63
N CYS A 358 -6.75 5.65 -5.75
CA CYS A 358 -6.49 4.73 -4.65
C CYS A 358 -5.02 4.83 -4.22
N TYR A 359 -4.77 4.93 -2.91
CA TYR A 359 -3.40 4.95 -2.40
C TYR A 359 -2.75 3.55 -2.50
N ARG A 360 -3.38 2.56 -1.85
CA ARG A 360 -2.98 1.14 -1.86
C ARG A 360 -4.22 0.26 -1.73
N ALA A 361 -4.13 -0.94 -2.28
CA ALA A 361 -5.11 -2.01 -2.08
C ALA A 361 -4.42 -3.23 -1.45
N ARG A 362 -5.10 -3.88 -0.51
CA ARG A 362 -4.65 -5.12 0.14
C ARG A 362 -5.73 -6.16 0.09
N LYS A 363 -5.39 -7.43 -0.09
CA LYS A 363 -6.36 -8.53 -0.01
C LYS A 363 -5.91 -9.59 0.99
N PHE A 364 -6.77 -9.83 1.97
CA PHE A 364 -6.50 -10.83 3.02
C PHE A 364 -7.77 -11.57 3.41
N THR A 365 -7.62 -12.79 3.91
CA THR A 365 -8.73 -13.49 4.56
C THR A 365 -9.06 -12.80 5.89
N PRO A 366 -10.32 -12.36 6.13
CA PRO A 366 -10.73 -11.77 7.39
C PRO A 366 -10.40 -12.66 8.60
N VAL A 367 -10.23 -12.03 9.77
CA VAL A 367 -9.95 -12.75 11.01
C VAL A 367 -11.19 -13.51 11.49
N GLN A 368 -11.01 -14.69 12.09
CA GLN A 368 -12.10 -15.47 12.68
C GLN A 368 -12.82 -14.65 13.78
N GLY A 369 -14.13 -14.42 13.62
CA GLY A 369 -14.94 -13.59 14.53
C GLY A 369 -15.50 -12.31 13.89
N THR A 370 -15.04 -11.95 12.68
CA THR A 370 -15.62 -10.86 11.90
C THR A 370 -17.11 -11.14 11.62
N LEU A 371 -17.98 -10.18 11.96
CA LEU A 371 -19.45 -10.32 11.90
C LEU A 371 -20.03 -10.22 10.48
N PHE A 372 -19.21 -10.08 9.45
CA PHE A 372 -19.71 -10.02 8.09
C PHE A 372 -20.18 -11.42 7.68
N PRO A 373 -21.47 -11.61 7.29
CA PRO A 373 -21.89 -12.85 6.66
C PRO A 373 -21.15 -12.97 5.32
N MET A 374 -20.00 -13.64 5.32
CA MET A 374 -19.24 -13.87 4.11
C MET A 374 -19.99 -14.89 3.26
N VAL A 375 -20.47 -14.47 2.10
CA VAL A 375 -21.09 -15.36 1.12
C VAL A 375 -19.99 -15.82 0.16
N TRP A 376 -19.44 -16.99 0.44
CA TRP A 376 -18.57 -17.69 -0.51
C TRP A 376 -19.46 -18.41 -1.51
N GLN A 377 -19.43 -18.01 -2.78
CA GLN A 377 -20.03 -18.80 -3.86
C GLN A 377 -19.06 -19.87 -4.35
#